data_AF-A0A1M5WYG0-F1
#
_entry.id   AF-A0A1M5WYG0-F1
#
_cell.length_a   1.000
_cell.length_b   1.000
_cell.length_c   1.000
_cell.angle_alpha   90.00
_cell.angle_beta   90.00
_cell.angle_gamma   90.00
#
_symmetry.space_group_name_H-M   'P 1'
#
loop_
_entity.id
_entity.type
_entity.pdbx_description
1 polymer ?
#
loop_
_entity_poly.entity_id
_entity_poly.type
_entity_poly.pdbx_seq_one_letter_code
_entity_poly.pdbx_strand_id
1 'polypeptide(L)'
;MKKILTPLLFLILTSGTASAQKKTKDILKSTNIKEIEEYLKNTHPDDPKRYVLKPKLIALKNSEWTKGASKAKPMEARPVMTDIPNRFMRNSSSNDAEEFKKLLAETSDQHKDKTVKLLNAMFDEDITKKEAVLLFRNNSDCNIILRIEGKDFYNLAVPAHGENFIVLNKGSYTLNSNVCDVKYSSQKDIKKSIFVVIENPGTKKPPINSEPSKEQKETVPVNASKKKRSKK
;
A
#
# COMPACT_ATOMS: atom_id res chain seq x y z
N MET A 1 -65.47 69.60 -28.82
CA MET A 1 -65.25 68.28 -29.46
C MET A 1 -64.17 67.56 -28.63
N LYS A 2 -64.54 66.58 -27.79
CA LYS A 2 -64.17 65.13 -27.88
C LYS A 2 -62.65 64.92 -28.08
N LYS A 3 -61.87 64.19 -27.26
CA LYS A 3 -62.05 62.88 -26.55
C LYS A 3 -61.00 62.81 -25.40
N ILE A 4 -61.30 62.55 -24.11
CA ILE A 4 -61.56 61.27 -23.38
C ILE A 4 -60.48 60.22 -23.67
N LEU A 5 -59.43 60.10 -22.83
CA LEU A 5 -59.29 59.30 -21.59
C LEU A 5 -59.28 57.78 -21.81
N THR A 6 -58.08 57.17 -21.80
CA THR A 6 -57.84 55.75 -21.43
C THR A 6 -56.34 55.50 -21.17
N PRO A 7 -55.91 55.19 -19.93
CA PRO A 7 -54.68 54.45 -19.68
C PRO A 7 -55.06 53.08 -19.11
N LEU A 8 -55.21 52.06 -19.96
CA LEU A 8 -55.47 50.70 -19.52
C LEU A 8 -54.81 49.69 -20.46
N LEU A 9 -53.48 49.74 -20.59
CA LEU A 9 -52.73 48.63 -21.19
C LEU A 9 -51.22 48.69 -20.88
N PHE A 10 -50.84 48.82 -19.61
CA PHE A 10 -49.43 48.72 -19.21
C PHE A 10 -49.21 47.84 -17.98
N LEU A 11 -50.01 46.77 -17.83
CA LEU A 11 -49.94 45.87 -16.67
C LEU A 11 -49.97 44.37 -17.01
N ILE A 12 -49.57 43.96 -18.22
CA ILE A 12 -49.58 42.54 -18.63
C ILE A 12 -48.27 42.11 -19.30
N LEU A 13 -47.10 42.47 -18.74
CA LEU A 13 -45.82 41.94 -19.21
C LEU A 13 -44.78 41.66 -18.13
N THR A 14 -45.21 41.41 -16.89
CA THR A 14 -44.34 40.89 -15.83
C THR A 14 -44.99 39.72 -15.11
N SER A 15 -45.37 38.69 -15.86
CA SER A 15 -45.81 37.41 -15.28
C SER A 15 -44.81 36.32 -15.65
N GLY A 16 -43.89 36.08 -14.71
CA GLY A 16 -43.41 34.73 -14.39
C GLY A 16 -42.52 34.01 -15.40
N THR A 17 -41.23 34.29 -15.36
CA THR A 17 -40.22 33.22 -15.56
C THR A 17 -39.19 33.24 -14.44
N ALA A 18 -39.66 33.04 -13.20
CA ALA A 18 -38.83 32.43 -12.17
C ALA A 18 -38.87 30.90 -12.39
N SER A 19 -38.19 30.43 -13.45
CA SER A 19 -37.91 29.00 -13.56
C SER A 19 -37.07 28.60 -12.35
N ALA A 20 -37.56 27.58 -11.65
CA ALA A 20 -37.03 27.08 -10.40
C ALA A 20 -35.50 26.88 -10.45
N GLN A 21 -34.75 27.80 -9.83
CA GLN A 21 -33.42 27.46 -9.34
C GLN A 21 -33.61 26.54 -8.14
N LYS A 22 -33.91 25.25 -8.39
CA LYS A 22 -33.67 24.20 -7.41
C LYS A 22 -32.21 24.38 -7.01
N LYS A 23 -31.95 24.76 -5.75
CA LYS A 23 -30.62 24.73 -5.14
C LYS A 23 -30.04 23.35 -5.46
N THR A 24 -29.21 23.25 -6.49
CA THR A 24 -28.51 22.03 -6.83
C THR A 24 -27.49 21.86 -5.72
N LYS A 25 -27.79 20.96 -4.78
CA LYS A 25 -26.82 20.57 -3.76
C LYS A 25 -25.59 20.07 -4.51
N ASP A 26 -24.43 20.61 -4.15
CA ASP A 26 -23.17 20.19 -4.75
C ASP A 26 -22.90 18.73 -4.38
N ILE A 27 -23.02 17.83 -5.35
CA ILE A 27 -22.83 16.39 -5.17
C ILE A 27 -21.46 16.05 -4.60
N LEU A 28 -20.43 16.86 -4.89
CA LEU A 28 -19.08 16.65 -4.37
C LEU A 28 -19.01 16.79 -2.86
N LYS A 29 -19.95 17.51 -2.24
CA LYS A 29 -20.05 17.69 -0.79
C LYS A 29 -21.01 16.70 -0.13
N SER A 30 -21.86 16.02 -0.88
CA SER A 30 -22.82 15.07 -0.31
C SER A 30 -22.13 13.92 0.42
N THR A 31 -22.69 13.52 1.56
CA THR A 31 -22.29 12.35 2.37
C THR A 31 -23.28 11.20 2.25
N ASN A 32 -24.35 11.37 1.47
CA ASN A 32 -25.39 10.37 1.30
C ASN A 32 -24.99 9.37 0.21
N ILE A 33 -24.81 8.10 0.60
CA ILE A 33 -24.42 7.01 -0.29
C ILE A 33 -25.38 6.87 -1.48
N LYS A 34 -26.70 6.94 -1.25
CA LYS A 34 -27.71 6.76 -2.29
C LYS A 34 -27.68 7.88 -3.33
N GLU A 35 -27.49 9.12 -2.87
CA GLU A 35 -27.41 10.29 -3.75
C GLU A 35 -26.19 10.21 -4.68
N ILE A 36 -25.04 9.76 -4.14
CA ILE A 36 -23.82 9.57 -4.92
C ILE A 36 -23.97 8.37 -5.88
N GLU A 37 -24.58 7.27 -5.45
CA GLU A 37 -24.84 6.11 -6.33
C GLU A 37 -25.76 6.48 -7.50
N GLU A 38 -26.84 7.20 -7.22
CA GLU A 38 -27.79 7.63 -8.23
C GLU A 38 -27.17 8.61 -9.22
N TYR A 39 -26.35 9.56 -8.73
CA TYR A 39 -25.54 10.42 -9.58
C TYR A 39 -24.63 9.57 -10.49
N LEU A 40 -23.81 8.69 -9.91
CA LEU A 40 -22.88 7.86 -10.67
C LEU A 40 -23.58 6.92 -11.67
N LYS A 41 -24.84 6.53 -11.45
CA LYS A 41 -25.63 5.71 -12.38
C LYS A 41 -26.15 6.52 -13.57
N ASN A 42 -26.57 7.75 -13.34
CA ASN A 42 -27.23 8.59 -14.35
C ASN A 42 -26.24 9.47 -15.15
N THR A 43 -25.03 9.65 -14.64
CA THR A 43 -24.00 10.51 -15.26
C THR A 43 -23.15 9.77 -16.31
N HIS A 44 -22.74 10.49 -17.36
CA HIS A 44 -21.87 9.99 -18.43
C HIS A 44 -20.53 9.40 -17.88
N PRO A 45 -19.97 8.34 -18.48
CA PRO A 45 -18.65 7.77 -18.11
C PRO A 45 -17.53 8.80 -17.93
N ASP A 46 -17.49 9.81 -18.80
CA ASP A 46 -16.39 10.79 -18.87
C ASP A 46 -16.58 12.05 -17.99
N ASP A 47 -17.58 12.09 -17.10
CA ASP A 47 -17.71 13.24 -16.20
C ASP A 47 -16.54 13.29 -15.20
N PRO A 48 -15.76 14.40 -15.13
CA PRO A 48 -14.65 14.56 -14.20
C PRO A 48 -15.06 14.34 -12.73
N LYS A 49 -16.30 14.61 -12.35
CA LYS A 49 -16.79 14.40 -10.98
C LYS A 49 -16.82 12.92 -10.60
N ARG A 50 -16.94 11.99 -11.56
CA ARG A 50 -16.91 10.53 -11.27
C ARG A 50 -15.58 10.08 -10.69
N TYR A 51 -14.47 10.70 -11.10
CA TYR A 51 -13.15 10.38 -10.58
C TYR A 51 -13.04 10.63 -9.07
N VAL A 52 -13.69 11.70 -8.58
CA VAL A 52 -13.70 12.05 -7.15
C VAL A 52 -14.78 11.27 -6.39
N LEU A 53 -15.96 11.10 -7.00
CA LEU A 53 -17.12 10.48 -6.35
C LEU A 53 -16.98 8.96 -6.17
N LYS A 54 -16.30 8.25 -7.08
CA LYS A 54 -16.09 6.79 -6.96
C LYS A 54 -15.27 6.41 -5.71
N PRO A 55 -14.06 6.95 -5.47
CA PRO A 55 -13.33 6.70 -4.22
C PRO A 55 -14.11 7.14 -2.98
N LYS A 56 -14.83 8.27 -3.05
CA LYS A 56 -15.65 8.78 -1.95
C LYS A 56 -16.78 7.83 -1.57
N LEU A 57 -17.47 7.27 -2.57
CA LEU A 57 -18.55 6.32 -2.35
C LEU A 57 -18.05 5.05 -1.64
N ILE A 58 -16.90 4.53 -2.07
CA ILE A 58 -16.25 3.36 -1.43
C ILE A 58 -15.92 3.68 0.03
N ALA A 59 -15.35 4.85 0.30
CA ALA A 59 -15.01 5.29 1.66
C ALA A 59 -16.25 5.38 2.57
N LEU A 60 -17.37 5.91 2.06
CA LEU A 60 -18.62 6.03 2.82
C LEU A 60 -19.22 4.64 3.13
N LYS A 61 -19.25 3.73 2.15
CA LYS A 61 -19.72 2.35 2.36
C LYS A 61 -18.88 1.59 3.38
N ASN A 62 -17.56 1.70 3.28
CA ASN A 62 -16.64 1.09 4.23
C ASN A 62 -16.84 1.68 5.64
N SER A 63 -17.10 2.99 5.76
CA SER A 63 -17.42 3.60 7.05
C SER A 63 -18.71 3.05 7.66
N GLU A 64 -19.76 2.83 6.87
CA GLU A 64 -20.99 2.20 7.38
C GLU A 64 -20.76 0.75 7.81
N TRP A 65 -19.95 -0.01 7.07
CA TRP A 65 -19.57 -1.38 7.44
C TRP A 65 -18.80 -1.42 8.76
N THR A 66 -17.80 -0.57 8.95
CA THR A 66 -17.02 -0.50 10.20
C THR A 66 -17.86 -0.11 11.43
N LYS A 67 -18.99 0.57 11.22
CA LYS A 67 -19.96 0.93 12.29
C LYS A 67 -20.94 -0.19 12.62
N GLY A 68 -20.82 -1.37 11.99
CA GLY A 68 -21.65 -2.53 12.27
C GLY A 68 -23.08 -2.44 11.71
N ALA A 69 -23.32 -1.62 10.69
CA ALA A 69 -24.65 -1.52 10.09
C ALA A 69 -25.05 -2.85 9.41
N SER A 70 -26.20 -3.39 9.78
CA SER A 70 -26.68 -4.72 9.33
C SER A 70 -26.93 -4.87 7.83
N LYS A 71 -27.01 -3.76 7.08
CA LYS A 71 -27.19 -3.73 5.62
C LYS A 71 -25.92 -3.32 4.86
N ALA A 72 -24.79 -3.15 5.55
CA ALA A 72 -23.55 -2.72 4.91
C ALA A 72 -22.91 -3.86 4.11
N LYS A 73 -22.47 -3.55 2.90
CA LYS A 73 -21.68 -4.48 2.08
C LYS A 73 -20.30 -4.67 2.71
N PRO A 74 -19.66 -5.85 2.55
CA PRO A 74 -18.27 -6.07 2.95
C PRO A 74 -17.34 -5.00 2.38
N MET A 75 -16.26 -4.68 3.12
CA MET A 75 -15.31 -3.65 2.71
C MET A 75 -14.76 -3.90 1.30
N GLU A 76 -14.84 -2.88 0.45
CA GLU A 76 -14.24 -2.90 -0.87
C GLU A 76 -12.86 -2.22 -0.83
N ALA A 77 -11.88 -2.85 -1.49
CA ALA A 77 -10.53 -2.28 -1.60
C ALA A 77 -10.57 -0.97 -2.39
N ARG A 78 -9.80 0.02 -1.95
CA ARG A 78 -9.67 1.28 -2.70
C ARG A 78 -8.94 0.99 -4.02
N PRO A 79 -9.34 1.65 -5.12
CA PRO A 79 -8.63 1.51 -6.39
C PRO A 79 -7.18 1.97 -6.22
N VAL A 80 -6.25 1.16 -6.72
CA VAL A 80 -4.83 1.52 -6.79
C VAL A 80 -4.69 2.64 -7.81
N MET A 81 -4.19 3.80 -7.38
CA MET A 81 -3.82 4.86 -8.31
C MET A 81 -2.55 4.40 -9.04
N THR A 82 -2.69 4.02 -10.30
CA THR A 82 -1.58 3.55 -11.15
C THR A 82 -0.59 4.65 -11.51
N ASP A 83 -0.94 5.91 -11.22
CA ASP A 83 -0.13 7.06 -11.60
C ASP A 83 0.96 7.30 -10.55
N ILE A 84 1.98 6.44 -10.58
CA ILE A 84 3.23 6.67 -9.85
C ILE A 84 3.87 7.93 -10.46
N PRO A 85 4.09 9.01 -9.68
CA PRO A 85 4.72 10.21 -10.21
C PRO A 85 6.10 9.88 -10.79
N ASN A 86 6.38 10.33 -12.02
CA ASN A 86 7.66 10.13 -12.73
C ASN A 86 8.92 10.55 -11.93
N ARG A 87 8.78 11.22 -10.78
CA ARG A 87 9.88 11.56 -9.88
C ARG A 87 10.56 10.33 -9.26
N PHE A 88 9.85 9.20 -9.13
CA PHE A 88 10.43 7.94 -8.65
C PHE A 88 11.19 7.16 -9.74
N MET A 89 11.10 7.60 -11.00
CA MET A 89 11.82 7.02 -12.15
C MET A 89 13.15 7.74 -12.39
N ARG A 90 13.97 7.93 -11.34
CA ARG A 90 15.37 8.30 -11.57
C ARG A 90 16.08 7.09 -12.18
N ASN A 91 16.60 7.27 -13.40
CA ASN A 91 17.35 6.31 -14.22
C ASN A 91 16.50 5.50 -15.22
N SER A 92 15.84 6.20 -16.15
CA SER A 92 15.12 5.59 -17.30
C SER A 92 16.05 5.14 -18.44
N SER A 93 17.36 5.00 -18.21
CA SER A 93 18.36 4.73 -19.26
C SER A 93 19.06 3.37 -19.17
N SER A 94 18.65 2.48 -18.27
CA SER A 94 19.19 1.11 -18.21
C SER A 94 18.24 0.11 -18.89
N ASN A 95 18.80 -0.99 -19.43
CA ASN A 95 18.04 -2.11 -20.01
C ASN A 95 17.02 -2.69 -19.01
N ASP A 96 17.30 -2.53 -17.72
CA ASP A 96 16.46 -2.97 -16.60
C ASP A 96 15.25 -2.04 -16.36
N ALA A 97 15.23 -0.82 -16.91
CA ALA A 97 14.14 0.14 -16.68
C ALA A 97 12.82 -0.29 -17.30
N GLU A 98 12.86 -0.99 -18.44
CA GLU A 98 11.66 -1.52 -19.11
C GLU A 98 11.10 -2.73 -18.37
N GLU A 99 11.97 -3.65 -17.94
CA GLU A 99 11.58 -4.80 -17.12
C GLU A 99 10.98 -4.33 -15.78
N PHE A 100 11.58 -3.33 -15.15
CA PHE A 100 11.07 -2.73 -13.93
C PHE A 100 9.67 -2.13 -14.10
N LYS A 101 9.44 -1.36 -15.18
CA LYS A 101 8.11 -0.80 -15.50
C LYS A 101 7.08 -1.90 -15.71
N LYS A 102 7.45 -2.98 -16.42
CA LYS A 102 6.55 -4.11 -16.67
C LYS A 102 6.20 -4.86 -15.38
N LEU A 103 7.17 -5.04 -14.48
CA LEU A 103 6.97 -5.70 -13.20
C LEU A 103 6.13 -4.86 -12.21
N LEU A 104 6.11 -3.54 -12.37
CA LEU A 104 5.26 -2.64 -11.58
C LEU A 104 3.85 -2.45 -12.15
N ALA A 105 3.65 -2.62 -13.46
CA ALA A 105 2.37 -2.44 -14.14
C ALA A 105 1.39 -3.60 -13.92
N GLU A 106 1.25 -4.03 -12.67
CA GLU A 106 0.34 -5.11 -12.29
C GLU A 106 -1.14 -4.65 -12.29
N THR A 107 -2.04 -5.54 -12.68
CA THR A 107 -3.48 -5.22 -12.78
C THR A 107 -4.19 -5.35 -11.43
N SER A 108 -5.34 -4.68 -11.27
CA SER A 108 -6.11 -4.71 -10.02
C SER A 108 -6.48 -6.12 -9.55
N ASP A 109 -6.67 -7.08 -10.44
CA ASP A 109 -7.05 -8.44 -10.05
C ASP A 109 -5.83 -9.28 -9.67
N GLN A 110 -4.71 -9.11 -10.38
CA GLN A 110 -3.43 -9.72 -9.99
C GLN A 110 -2.98 -9.25 -8.60
N HIS A 111 -3.17 -7.96 -8.30
CA HIS A 111 -2.92 -7.42 -6.96
C HIS A 111 -3.80 -8.05 -5.88
N LYS A 112 -5.09 -8.30 -6.14
CA LYS A 112 -5.97 -8.99 -5.19
C LYS A 112 -5.47 -10.40 -4.93
N ASP A 113 -5.16 -11.15 -5.98
CA ASP A 113 -4.66 -12.53 -5.85
C ASP A 113 -3.34 -12.59 -5.09
N LYS A 114 -2.39 -11.69 -5.38
CA LYS A 114 -1.15 -11.57 -4.60
C LYS A 114 -1.40 -11.19 -3.16
N THR A 115 -2.36 -10.30 -2.89
CA THR A 115 -2.73 -9.89 -1.53
C THR A 115 -3.31 -11.07 -0.75
N VAL A 116 -4.24 -11.83 -1.34
CA VAL A 116 -4.81 -13.03 -0.73
C VAL A 116 -3.71 -14.05 -0.45
N LYS A 117 -2.82 -14.28 -1.42
CA LYS A 117 -1.69 -15.20 -1.26
C LYS A 117 -0.74 -14.77 -0.14
N LEU A 118 -0.42 -13.48 -0.05
CA LEU A 118 0.39 -12.93 1.03
C LEU A 118 -0.29 -13.13 2.39
N LEU A 119 -1.56 -12.75 2.51
CA LEU A 119 -2.30 -12.84 3.77
C LEU A 119 -2.33 -14.29 4.27
N ASN A 120 -2.64 -15.23 3.38
CA ASN A 120 -2.60 -16.66 3.72
C ASN A 120 -1.19 -17.06 4.18
N ALA A 121 -0.14 -16.68 3.46
CA ALA A 121 1.24 -16.99 3.84
C ALA A 121 1.71 -16.31 5.15
N MET A 122 1.10 -15.20 5.57
CA MET A 122 1.45 -14.50 6.82
C MET A 122 0.67 -15.00 8.03
N PHE A 123 -0.61 -15.36 7.86
CA PHE A 123 -1.49 -15.77 8.96
C PHE A 123 -1.58 -17.29 9.13
N ASP A 124 -1.13 -18.07 8.15
CA ASP A 124 -1.03 -19.52 8.31
C ASP A 124 0.15 -19.86 9.24
N GLU A 125 -0.17 -20.24 10.48
CA GLU A 125 0.83 -20.70 11.48
C GLU A 125 1.32 -22.14 11.23
N ASP A 126 0.79 -22.81 10.19
CA ASP A 126 1.12 -24.19 9.87
C ASP A 126 2.55 -24.37 9.36
N ILE A 127 3.39 -24.99 10.19
CA ILE A 127 4.81 -25.29 9.89
C ILE A 127 4.96 -26.17 8.64
N THR A 128 3.93 -26.95 8.30
CA THR A 128 3.88 -27.89 7.17
C THR A 128 3.68 -27.23 5.81
N LYS A 129 3.22 -25.96 5.76
CA LYS A 129 3.03 -25.25 4.50
C LYS A 129 4.36 -25.07 3.78
N LYS A 130 4.31 -25.19 2.45
CA LYS A 130 5.48 -25.09 1.60
C LYS A 130 5.83 -23.64 1.25
N GLU A 131 4.94 -22.69 1.48
CA GLU A 131 5.14 -21.29 1.10
C GLU A 131 5.77 -20.46 2.25
N ALA A 132 6.51 -19.42 1.89
CA ALA A 132 7.12 -18.44 2.78
C ALA A 132 7.19 -17.07 2.09
N VAL A 133 7.13 -16.00 2.89
CA VAL A 133 7.19 -14.62 2.39
C VAL A 133 8.64 -14.12 2.46
N LEU A 134 9.17 -13.64 1.34
CA LEU A 134 10.40 -12.86 1.31
C LEU A 134 10.03 -11.39 1.13
N LEU A 135 10.22 -10.61 2.18
CA LEU A 135 10.10 -9.16 2.14
C LEU A 135 11.49 -8.56 1.92
N PHE A 136 11.62 -7.77 0.85
CA PHE A 136 12.87 -7.13 0.49
C PHE A 136 12.72 -5.62 0.58
N ARG A 137 13.55 -4.99 1.39
CA ARG A 137 13.61 -3.55 1.57
C ARG A 137 14.87 -2.98 0.97
N ASN A 138 14.67 -2.06 0.04
CA ASN A 138 15.74 -1.34 -0.63
C ASN A 138 15.93 0.01 0.07
N ASN A 139 16.91 0.13 0.95
CA ASN A 139 17.31 1.41 1.54
C ASN A 139 18.34 2.16 0.67
N SER A 140 18.71 1.62 -0.49
CA SER A 140 19.64 2.28 -1.41
C SER A 140 18.97 3.39 -2.20
N ASP A 141 19.80 4.25 -2.79
CA ASP A 141 19.36 5.38 -3.62
C ASP A 141 18.99 4.95 -5.05
N CYS A 142 19.16 3.67 -5.41
CA CYS A 142 18.96 3.14 -6.76
C CYS A 142 17.78 2.17 -6.81
N ASN A 143 17.12 2.08 -7.97
CA ASN A 143 16.14 1.04 -8.22
C ASN A 143 16.84 -0.32 -8.37
N ILE A 144 16.29 -1.36 -7.76
CA ILE A 144 16.88 -2.69 -7.68
C ILE A 144 15.95 -3.70 -8.36
N ILE A 145 16.52 -4.58 -9.19
CA ILE A 145 15.85 -5.81 -9.63
C ILE A 145 16.52 -6.98 -8.90
N LEU A 146 15.77 -7.62 -8.00
CA LEU A 146 16.20 -8.80 -7.28
C LEU A 146 15.84 -10.05 -8.08
N ARG A 147 16.85 -10.80 -8.50
CA ARG A 147 16.73 -12.10 -9.15
C ARG A 147 16.88 -13.19 -8.10
N ILE A 148 15.85 -14.01 -7.95
CA ILE A 148 15.76 -15.07 -6.96
C ILE A 148 15.82 -16.38 -7.72
N GLU A 149 16.94 -17.09 -7.57
CA GLU A 149 17.23 -18.32 -8.31
C GLU A 149 17.23 -19.50 -7.34
N GLY A 150 16.40 -20.50 -7.61
CA GLY A 150 16.35 -21.73 -6.82
C GLY A 150 15.73 -22.84 -7.65
N LYS A 151 14.69 -23.49 -7.11
CA LYS A 151 13.87 -24.42 -7.90
C LYS A 151 13.12 -23.69 -9.02
N ASP A 152 12.58 -22.52 -8.68
CA ASP A 152 11.88 -21.61 -9.57
C ASP A 152 12.67 -20.30 -9.68
N PHE A 153 12.47 -19.56 -10.77
CA PHE A 153 13.14 -18.29 -11.03
C PHE A 153 12.14 -17.14 -10.89
N TYR A 154 12.49 -16.14 -10.08
CA TYR A 154 11.63 -14.97 -9.86
C TYR A 154 12.42 -13.67 -10.00
N ASN A 155 11.77 -12.66 -10.57
CA ASN A 155 12.30 -11.30 -10.64
C ASN A 155 11.39 -10.38 -9.82
N LEU A 156 11.97 -9.67 -8.87
CA LEU A 156 11.26 -8.74 -8.00
C LEU A 156 11.85 -7.33 -8.17
N ALA A 157 11.04 -6.42 -8.71
CA ALA A 157 11.36 -5.01 -8.86
C ALA A 157 11.14 -4.28 -7.53
N VAL A 158 12.18 -3.61 -7.01
CA VAL A 158 12.10 -2.84 -5.75
C VAL A 158 12.63 -1.41 -5.97
N PRO A 159 11.78 -0.38 -5.85
CA PRO A 159 12.20 1.00 -6.05
C PRO A 159 13.18 1.47 -4.96
N ALA A 160 13.94 2.52 -5.26
CA ALA A 160 14.80 3.20 -4.28
C ALA A 160 13.99 3.64 -3.05
N HIS A 161 14.54 3.41 -1.86
CA HIS A 161 13.88 3.62 -0.55
C HIS A 161 12.51 2.94 -0.39
N GLY A 162 12.22 1.94 -1.23
CA GLY A 162 10.98 1.19 -1.22
C GLY A 162 11.15 -0.23 -0.68
N GLU A 163 10.03 -0.93 -0.66
CA GLU A 163 9.98 -2.35 -0.32
C GLU A 163 9.05 -3.08 -1.27
N ASN A 164 9.33 -4.36 -1.48
CA ASN A 164 8.44 -5.26 -2.20
C ASN A 164 8.56 -6.66 -1.60
N PHE A 165 7.54 -7.48 -1.81
CA PHE A 165 7.50 -8.83 -1.29
C PHE A 165 7.17 -9.83 -2.38
N ILE A 166 7.54 -11.08 -2.14
CA ILE A 166 7.17 -12.21 -2.96
C ILE A 166 6.89 -13.43 -2.09
N VAL A 167 5.89 -14.21 -2.50
CA VAL A 167 5.57 -15.49 -1.86
C VAL A 167 6.18 -16.60 -2.70
N LEU A 168 7.11 -17.34 -2.12
CA LEU A 168 7.82 -18.44 -2.76
C LEU A 168 7.82 -19.69 -1.89
N ASN A 169 8.22 -20.82 -2.47
CA ASN A 169 8.34 -22.06 -1.72
C ASN A 169 9.55 -22.04 -0.77
N LYS A 170 9.50 -22.81 0.31
CA LYS A 170 10.60 -23.03 1.23
C LYS A 170 11.70 -23.81 0.52
N GLY A 171 12.94 -23.37 0.68
CA GLY A 171 14.08 -23.97 0.00
C GLY A 171 15.32 -23.09 0.05
N SER A 172 16.36 -23.54 -0.65
CA SER A 172 17.62 -22.81 -0.80
C SER A 172 17.57 -21.98 -2.07
N TYR A 173 17.86 -20.68 -1.93
CA TYR A 173 17.82 -19.71 -3.03
C TYR A 173 19.10 -18.88 -3.08
N THR A 174 19.49 -18.50 -4.27
CA THR A 174 20.54 -17.52 -4.54
C THR A 174 19.88 -16.20 -4.93
N LEU A 175 20.12 -15.17 -4.14
CA LEU A 175 19.63 -13.82 -4.35
C LEU A 175 20.69 -13.01 -5.07
N ASN A 176 20.42 -12.63 -6.32
CA ASN A 176 21.31 -11.86 -7.18
C ASN A 176 20.69 -10.50 -7.49
N SER A 177 21.49 -9.43 -7.43
CA SER A 177 21.02 -8.11 -7.82
C SER A 177 22.16 -7.15 -8.17
N ASN A 178 21.83 -6.04 -8.82
CA ASN A 178 22.72 -4.91 -9.02
C ASN A 178 22.25 -3.74 -8.13
N VAL A 179 23.08 -3.36 -7.17
CA VAL A 179 22.82 -2.30 -6.19
C VAL A 179 23.75 -1.14 -6.49
N CYS A 180 23.24 -0.08 -7.13
CA CYS A 180 24.02 1.09 -7.54
C CYS A 180 25.35 0.72 -8.23
N ASP A 181 25.27 -0.10 -9.29
CA ASP A 181 26.39 -0.59 -10.10
C ASP A 181 27.31 -1.62 -9.42
N VAL A 182 26.97 -2.07 -8.21
CA VAL A 182 27.68 -3.14 -7.49
C VAL A 182 26.85 -4.41 -7.47
N LYS A 183 27.46 -5.53 -7.88
CA LYS A 183 26.79 -6.84 -7.84
C LYS A 183 26.64 -7.33 -6.40
N TYR A 184 25.41 -7.59 -6.00
CA TYR A 184 25.04 -8.28 -4.78
C TYR A 184 24.71 -9.74 -5.11
N SER A 185 25.29 -10.68 -4.37
CA SER A 185 24.93 -12.09 -4.42
C SER A 185 24.95 -12.69 -3.02
N SER A 186 23.88 -13.37 -2.62
CA SER A 186 23.79 -14.07 -1.34
C SER A 186 23.00 -15.35 -1.48
N GLN A 187 23.51 -16.44 -0.92
CA GLN A 187 22.74 -17.66 -0.74
C GLN A 187 21.91 -17.56 0.55
N LYS A 188 20.64 -17.95 0.52
CA LYS A 188 19.71 -17.92 1.66
C LYS A 188 18.84 -19.17 1.68
N ASP A 189 18.78 -19.81 2.85
CA ASP A 189 17.86 -20.90 3.13
C ASP A 189 16.56 -20.37 3.73
N ILE A 190 15.49 -20.38 2.94
CA ILE A 190 14.19 -19.83 3.31
C ILE A 190 13.35 -20.96 3.90
N LYS A 191 13.47 -21.16 5.21
CA LYS A 191 12.65 -22.12 5.98
C LYS A 191 11.39 -21.48 6.56
N LYS A 192 11.44 -20.16 6.76
CA LYS A 192 10.37 -19.30 7.30
C LYS A 192 10.38 -18.00 6.50
N SER A 193 9.35 -17.18 6.68
CA SER A 193 9.32 -15.84 6.10
C SER A 193 10.53 -15.02 6.57
N ILE A 194 11.22 -14.35 5.66
CA ILE A 194 12.44 -13.59 5.96
C ILE A 194 12.33 -12.15 5.46
N PHE A 195 13.07 -11.27 6.16
CA PHE A 195 13.22 -9.87 5.80
C PHE A 195 14.66 -9.60 5.39
N VAL A 196 14.85 -9.08 4.18
CA VAL A 196 16.17 -8.74 3.64
C VAL A 196 16.22 -7.24 3.42
N VAL A 197 17.25 -6.61 4.01
CA VAL A 197 17.50 -5.18 3.85
C VAL A 197 18.81 -4.99 3.12
N ILE A 198 18.78 -4.19 2.05
CA ILE A 198 19.97 -3.74 1.33
C ILE A 198 20.16 -2.25 1.54
N GLU A 199 21.41 -1.86 1.75
CA GLU A 199 21.88 -0.48 1.91
C GLU A 199 22.81 -0.10 0.76
N ASN A 200 23.18 1.18 0.69
CA ASN A 200 24.14 1.65 -0.31
C ASN A 200 25.50 0.96 -0.17
N PRO A 201 26.16 0.61 -1.29
CA PRO A 201 27.53 0.10 -1.24
C PRO A 201 28.46 1.18 -0.65
N GLY A 202 29.27 0.82 0.34
CA GLY A 202 30.26 1.73 0.95
C GLY A 202 29.80 2.45 2.22
N THR A 203 28.53 2.35 2.63
CA THR A 203 28.13 2.79 3.97
C THR A 203 28.60 1.76 4.99
N LYS A 204 29.54 2.15 5.87
CA LYS A 204 29.98 1.27 6.98
C LYS A 204 28.76 0.95 7.85
N LYS A 205 28.37 -0.33 7.86
CA LYS A 205 27.35 -0.84 8.77
C LYS A 205 27.82 -0.58 10.21
N PRO A 206 27.04 0.09 11.09
CA PRO A 206 27.23 -0.11 12.52
C PRO A 206 27.02 -1.60 12.82
N PRO A 207 27.81 -2.21 13.71
CA PRO A 207 27.84 -3.65 13.89
C PRO A 207 26.47 -4.17 14.32
N ILE A 208 25.82 -4.94 13.44
CA ILE A 208 24.67 -5.78 13.75
C ILE A 208 25.23 -7.03 14.41
N ASN A 209 25.11 -7.11 15.72
CA ASN A 209 25.38 -8.33 16.48
C ASN A 209 24.39 -9.42 16.06
N SER A 210 24.89 -10.43 15.35
CA SER A 210 24.23 -11.72 15.20
C SER A 210 25.23 -12.82 15.52
N GLU A 211 25.13 -13.43 16.70
CA GLU A 211 24.58 -14.79 16.80
C GLU A 211 24.47 -15.26 18.26
N PRO A 212 23.55 -16.21 18.54
CA PRO A 212 23.31 -16.78 19.85
C PRO A 212 24.17 -18.01 20.11
N SER A 213 24.64 -18.15 21.35
CA SER A 213 24.77 -19.40 22.13
C SER A 213 25.97 -19.34 23.07
N LYS A 214 25.70 -19.44 24.38
CA LYS A 214 26.18 -20.54 25.23
C LYS A 214 25.84 -20.23 26.69
N GLU A 215 25.05 -21.14 27.23
CA GLU A 215 24.82 -21.38 28.64
C GLU A 215 26.16 -21.61 29.35
N GLN A 216 26.53 -20.71 30.29
CA GLN A 216 27.56 -20.94 31.28
C GLN A 216 27.13 -20.36 32.63
N LYS A 217 26.45 -21.22 33.40
CA LYS A 217 26.70 -21.53 34.82
C LYS A 217 27.58 -20.50 35.55
N GLU A 218 26.94 -19.53 36.21
CA GLU A 218 27.62 -18.64 37.14
C GLU A 218 27.83 -19.37 38.48
N THR A 219 29.03 -19.90 38.65
CA THR A 219 29.57 -20.31 39.95
C THR A 219 29.90 -19.06 40.77
N VAL A 220 29.13 -18.82 41.83
CA VAL A 220 29.41 -17.83 42.87
C VAL A 220 30.68 -18.24 43.63
N PRO A 221 31.74 -17.40 43.72
CA PRO A 221 32.85 -17.67 44.62
C PRO A 221 32.53 -17.14 46.02
N VAL A 222 32.38 -18.09 46.94
CA VAL A 222 32.41 -17.86 48.39
C VAL A 222 33.82 -17.45 48.79
N ASN A 223 33.99 -16.23 49.30
CA ASN A 223 35.15 -15.87 50.11
C ASN A 223 34.71 -15.65 51.55
N ALA A 224 34.96 -16.67 52.37
CA ALA A 224 34.87 -16.60 53.82
C ALA A 224 36.28 -16.46 54.41
N SER A 225 36.50 -15.44 55.23
CA SER A 225 37.44 -15.38 56.38
C SER A 225 37.47 -13.95 56.95
N LYS A 226 37.43 -13.64 58.25
CA LYS A 226 37.45 -14.39 59.51
C LYS A 226 37.16 -13.39 60.67
N LYS A 227 36.35 -13.83 61.64
CA LYS A 227 36.41 -13.61 63.11
C LYS A 227 36.67 -12.22 63.74
N LYS A 228 35.70 -11.79 64.57
CA LYS A 228 35.82 -11.54 66.05
C LYS A 228 34.40 -11.26 66.61
N ARG A 229 33.71 -12.20 67.27
CA ARG A 229 33.70 -12.61 68.70
C ARG A 229 33.30 -11.49 69.71
N SER A 230 32.06 -11.65 70.22
CA SER A 230 31.64 -11.62 71.64
C SER A 230 31.11 -10.33 72.32
N LYS A 231 29.91 -10.52 72.90
CA LYS A 231 29.35 -9.96 74.15
C LYS A 231 28.96 -8.47 74.19
N LYS A 232 27.66 -8.20 74.31
CA LYS A 232 26.98 -8.07 75.61
C LYS A 232 25.48 -8.29 75.44
#